data_AF-A0A7Z9ISK3-F1
#
_entry.id   AF-A0A7Z9ISK3-F1
#
_cell.length_a   1.000
_cell.length_b   1.000
_cell.length_c   1.000
_cell.angle_alpha   90.00
_cell.angle_beta   90.00
_cell.angle_gamma   90.00
#
_symmetry.space_group_name_H-M   'P 1'
#
loop_
_entity.id
_entity.type
_entity.pdbx_description
1 polymer ?
#
loop_
_entity_poly.entity_id
_entity_poly.type
_entity_poly.pdbx_seq_one_letter_code
_entity_poly.pdbx_strand_id
1 'polypeptide(L)'
;MKKTILLTIVAAIIGCGQGSAQADVKKKIAPKKTIKINRPKGAVKAPDFTLADLNGNTQSLADLEGNVVILNFWGTWCGPCRREIPDFIKLYDKYNADGLEIVGITLTSGPPNAIQQFVDRYAINYTILTDIEENETQWVTAEYGKATGQ
;
A
#
# COMPACT_ATOMS: atom_id res chain seq x y z
N MET A 1 -69.51 15.06 23.90
CA MET A 1 -69.46 15.39 25.34
C MET A 1 -68.02 15.77 25.68
N LYS A 2 -67.80 17.05 26.03
CA LYS A 2 -66.50 17.61 26.42
C LYS A 2 -66.19 17.21 27.86
N LYS A 3 -64.96 16.78 28.14
CA LYS A 3 -64.35 16.92 29.47
C LYS A 3 -62.97 17.54 29.28
N THR A 4 -62.89 18.81 29.63
CA THR A 4 -61.66 19.56 29.88
C THR A 4 -61.55 19.68 31.40
N ILE A 5 -60.34 19.55 31.95
CA ILE A 5 -59.82 20.09 33.21
C ILE A 5 -58.42 19.44 33.38
N LEU A 6 -57.32 20.08 33.74
CA LEU A 6 -56.88 21.46 33.88
C LEU A 6 -55.40 21.35 34.36
N LEU A 7 -54.50 22.19 33.83
CA LEU A 7 -53.22 22.74 34.38
C LEU A 7 -52.30 21.86 35.28
N THR A 8 -50.96 21.86 35.16
CA THR A 8 -50.06 23.04 35.25
C THR A 8 -48.61 22.63 34.89
N ILE A 9 -47.93 23.44 34.04
CA ILE A 9 -46.57 24.02 34.19
C ILE A 9 -45.38 23.02 34.30
N VAL A 10 -44.38 23.03 33.40
CA VAL A 10 -43.12 23.81 33.50
C VAL A 10 -42.47 23.98 32.12
N ALA A 11 -41.81 25.12 31.96
CA ALA A 11 -41.21 25.68 30.75
C ALA A 11 -39.77 25.20 30.45
N ALA A 12 -39.29 25.64 29.28
CA ALA A 12 -37.92 25.62 28.75
C ALA A 12 -37.48 24.24 28.20
N ILE A 13 -36.82 24.11 27.06
CA ILE A 13 -35.82 24.99 26.44
C ILE A 13 -35.89 24.79 24.92
N ILE A 14 -35.69 25.87 24.18
CA ILE A 14 -35.43 25.93 22.74
C ILE A 14 -34.26 25.00 22.41
N GLY A 15 -34.52 23.93 21.65
CA GLY A 15 -33.49 23.04 21.12
C GLY A 15 -33.41 23.16 19.60
N CYS A 16 -32.76 24.21 19.09
CA CYS A 16 -32.21 24.18 17.74
C CYS A 16 -31.12 23.10 17.71
N GLY A 17 -31.43 21.96 17.09
CA GLY A 17 -30.44 20.93 16.78
C GLY A 17 -29.57 21.37 15.59
N GLN A 18 -28.60 22.24 15.86
CA GLN A 18 -27.44 22.45 14.99
C GLN A 18 -26.16 22.44 15.84
N GLY A 19 -25.25 21.57 15.45
CA GLY A 19 -23.89 21.45 15.97
C GLY A 19 -23.63 20.03 16.48
N SER A 20 -22.55 19.36 16.14
CA SER A 20 -21.41 19.70 15.28
C SER A 20 -20.48 18.48 15.27
N ALA A 21 -19.72 18.35 14.19
CA ALA A 21 -18.40 17.75 14.12
C ALA A 21 -18.29 16.22 14.25
N GLN A 22 -17.97 15.59 13.11
CA GLN A 22 -16.82 14.69 12.94
C GLN A 22 -16.62 14.56 11.42
N ALA A 23 -15.90 15.50 10.83
CA ALA A 23 -14.44 15.54 10.73
C ALA A 23 -14.07 15.18 9.30
N ASP A 24 -14.06 16.21 8.45
CA ASP A 24 -13.31 16.19 7.20
C ASP A 24 -11.88 15.74 7.52
N VAL A 25 -11.55 14.49 7.19
CA VAL A 25 -10.16 14.01 7.17
C VAL A 25 -9.50 14.65 5.94
N LYS A 26 -9.20 15.95 6.05
CA LYS A 26 -8.20 16.58 5.20
C LYS A 26 -6.86 15.97 5.60
N LYS A 27 -6.49 14.89 4.90
CA LYS A 27 -5.13 14.36 4.88
C LYS A 27 -4.21 15.52 4.53
N LYS A 28 -3.54 16.09 5.53
CA LYS A 28 -2.51 17.11 5.33
C LYS A 28 -1.37 16.43 4.56
N ILE A 29 -1.40 16.56 3.24
CA ILE A 29 -0.26 16.21 2.40
C ILE A 29 0.81 17.25 2.76
N ALA A 30 1.80 16.82 3.54
CA ALA A 30 2.98 17.63 3.81
C ALA A 30 3.59 18.04 2.46
N PRO A 31 4.10 19.28 2.32
CA PRO A 31 4.68 19.74 1.07
C PRO A 31 5.83 18.81 0.68
N LYS A 32 5.67 18.11 -0.46
CA LYS A 32 6.67 17.21 -1.05
C LYS A 32 7.92 18.06 -1.30
N LYS A 33 8.92 17.94 -0.42
CA LYS A 33 10.19 18.66 -0.53
C LYS A 33 10.78 18.32 -1.89
N THR A 34 10.85 19.30 -2.80
CA THR A 34 11.38 19.09 -4.15
C THR A 34 12.89 18.86 -4.06
N ILE A 35 13.29 17.62 -3.82
CA ILE A 35 14.69 17.23 -3.89
C ILE A 35 15.07 17.29 -5.37
N LYS A 36 16.02 18.15 -5.75
CA LYS A 36 16.67 18.07 -7.06
C LYS A 36 17.46 16.76 -7.09
N ILE A 37 16.84 15.70 -7.60
CA ILE A 37 17.48 14.39 -7.76
C ILE A 37 18.46 14.51 -8.93
N ASN A 38 19.75 14.57 -8.63
CA ASN A 38 20.79 14.40 -9.65
C ASN A 38 20.83 12.93 -10.03
N ARG A 39 20.12 12.55 -11.11
CA ARG A 39 20.16 11.17 -11.61
C ARG A 39 21.56 10.87 -12.17
N PRO A 40 22.14 9.70 -11.86
CA PRO A 40 23.38 9.25 -12.50
C PRO A 40 23.25 9.24 -14.02
N LYS A 41 24.35 9.52 -14.72
CA LYS A 41 24.42 9.36 -16.18
C LYS A 41 24.17 7.89 -16.52
N GLY A 42 23.22 7.62 -17.41
CA GLY A 42 22.80 6.26 -17.78
C GLY A 42 21.67 5.68 -16.92
N ALA A 43 21.12 6.44 -15.97
CA ALA A 43 19.92 6.02 -15.26
C ALA A 43 18.74 5.87 -16.23
N VAL A 44 18.15 4.67 -16.27
CA VAL A 44 16.95 4.35 -17.05
C VAL A 44 15.72 4.64 -16.18
N LYS A 45 14.64 5.14 -16.80
CA LYS A 45 13.37 5.27 -16.10
C LYS A 45 12.86 3.87 -15.77
N ALA A 46 12.46 3.65 -14.52
CA ALA A 46 11.84 2.39 -14.10
C ALA A 46 10.60 2.10 -14.98
N PRO A 47 10.51 0.92 -15.61
CA PRO A 47 9.32 0.50 -16.34
C PRO A 47 8.08 0.52 -15.45
N ASP A 48 6.99 1.07 -15.96
CA ASP A 48 5.74 1.14 -15.22
C ASP A 48 5.04 -0.22 -15.20
N PHE A 49 4.19 -0.46 -14.21
CA PHE A 49 3.39 -1.66 -14.08
C PHE A 49 2.13 -1.41 -13.26
N THR A 50 1.17 -2.33 -13.37
CA THR A 50 0.04 -2.45 -12.47
C THR A 50 -0.16 -3.93 -12.15
N LEU A 51 -0.22 -4.27 -10.87
CA LEU A 51 -0.35 -5.65 -10.37
C LEU A 51 -1.39 -5.67 -9.23
N ALA A 52 -1.81 -6.87 -8.82
CA ALA A 52 -2.71 -7.04 -7.68
C ALA A 52 -1.94 -7.31 -6.39
N ASP A 53 -2.41 -6.80 -5.26
CA ASP A 53 -2.03 -7.30 -3.94
C ASP A 53 -2.72 -8.65 -3.65
N LEU A 54 -2.40 -9.26 -2.50
CA LEU A 54 -2.98 -10.55 -2.11
C LEU A 54 -4.48 -10.51 -1.76
N ASN A 55 -5.06 -9.31 -1.65
CA ASN A 55 -6.50 -9.08 -1.46
C ASN A 55 -7.22 -8.76 -2.78
N GLY A 56 -6.49 -8.68 -3.90
CA GLY A 56 -7.02 -8.31 -5.21
C GLY A 56 -7.13 -6.81 -5.47
N ASN A 57 -6.59 -5.94 -4.60
CA ASN A 57 -6.51 -4.52 -4.88
C ASN A 57 -5.38 -4.26 -5.87
N THR A 58 -5.58 -3.36 -6.83
CA THR A 58 -4.52 -3.00 -7.76
C THR A 58 -3.58 -1.95 -7.18
N GLN A 59 -2.31 -2.06 -7.51
CA GLN A 59 -1.29 -1.05 -7.24
C GLN A 59 -0.38 -0.88 -8.44
N SER A 60 -0.10 0.37 -8.79
CA SER A 60 0.84 0.75 -9.85
C SER A 60 2.14 1.29 -9.28
N LEU A 61 3.20 1.31 -10.09
CA LEU A 61 4.45 1.97 -9.71
C LEU A 61 4.25 3.48 -9.50
N ALA A 62 3.35 4.10 -10.26
CA ALA A 62 3.02 5.51 -10.14
C ALA A 62 2.44 5.86 -8.75
N ASP A 63 1.74 4.94 -8.10
CA ASP A 63 1.19 5.14 -6.74
C ASP A 63 2.30 5.28 -5.67
N LEU A 64 3.51 4.82 -5.98
CA LEU A 64 4.68 4.87 -5.11
C LEU A 64 5.56 6.11 -5.35
N GLU A 65 5.16 7.02 -6.24
CA GLU A 65 5.95 8.20 -6.58
C GLU A 65 6.26 9.08 -5.37
N GLY A 66 7.55 9.29 -5.13
CA GLY A 66 8.05 10.11 -4.01
C GLY A 66 8.60 9.30 -2.85
N ASN A 67 8.36 7.99 -2.84
CA ASN A 67 9.04 7.07 -1.95
C ASN A 67 10.36 6.59 -2.58
N VAL A 68 11.29 6.15 -1.74
CA VAL A 68 12.38 5.29 -2.19
C VAL A 68 11.80 3.88 -2.29
N VAL A 69 11.84 3.26 -3.46
CA VAL A 69 11.20 1.96 -3.70
C VAL A 69 12.26 0.88 -3.95
N ILE A 70 12.17 -0.22 -3.21
CA ILE A 70 12.89 -1.46 -3.50
C ILE A 70 11.89 -2.44 -4.12
N LEU A 71 12.11 -2.77 -5.39
CA LEU A 71 11.39 -3.85 -6.05
C LEU A 71 12.16 -5.15 -5.86
N ASN A 72 11.50 -6.14 -5.28
CA ASN A 72 12.08 -7.45 -5.02
C ASN A 72 11.34 -8.51 -5.85
N PHE A 73 11.98 -9.04 -6.88
CA PHE A 73 11.44 -10.12 -7.72
C PHE A 73 11.81 -11.47 -7.11
N TRP A 74 10.82 -12.25 -6.66
CA TRP A 74 11.07 -13.43 -5.83
C TRP A 74 10.02 -14.52 -6.00
N GLY A 75 10.25 -15.70 -5.40
CA GLY A 75 9.22 -16.73 -5.32
C GLY A 75 9.32 -17.56 -4.04
N THR A 76 8.24 -18.23 -3.64
CA THR A 76 8.19 -19.06 -2.41
C THR A 76 9.18 -20.22 -2.43
N TRP A 77 9.57 -20.66 -3.63
CA TRP A 77 10.59 -21.68 -3.90
C TRP A 77 12.02 -21.13 -3.93
N CYS A 78 12.22 -19.81 -3.99
CA CYS A 78 13.54 -19.18 -4.12
C CYS A 78 14.31 -19.22 -2.78
N GLY A 79 15.25 -20.14 -2.65
CA GLY A 79 16.09 -20.31 -1.46
C GLY A 79 16.89 -19.05 -1.07
N PRO A 80 17.61 -18.39 -2.00
CA PRO A 80 18.30 -17.13 -1.72
C PRO A 80 17.36 -16.02 -1.25
N CYS A 81 16.26 -15.78 -1.97
CA CYS A 81 15.26 -14.77 -1.61
C CYS A 81 14.74 -14.96 -0.18
N ARG A 82 14.50 -16.22 0.20
CA ARG A 82 14.06 -16.58 1.56
C ARG A 82 15.02 -16.18 2.66
N ARG A 83 16.33 -16.21 2.38
CA ARG A 83 17.36 -15.79 3.35
C ARG A 83 17.43 -14.27 3.48
N GLU A 84 16.96 -13.53 2.49
CA GLU A 84 16.98 -12.05 2.48
C GLU A 84 15.75 -11.44 3.16
N ILE A 85 14.63 -12.17 3.26
CA ILE A 85 13.38 -11.71 3.89
C ILE A 85 13.60 -11.08 5.28
N PRO A 86 14.33 -11.71 6.23
CA PRO A 86 14.54 -11.11 7.56
C PRO A 86 15.26 -9.77 7.52
N ASP A 87 16.11 -9.53 6.52
CA ASP A 87 16.83 -8.28 6.38
C ASP A 87 15.97 -7.20 5.72
N PHE A 88 15.09 -7.57 4.77
CA PHE A 88 14.06 -6.65 4.28
C PHE A 88 13.06 -6.23 5.36
N ILE A 89 12.63 -7.16 6.21
CA ILE A 89 11.75 -6.83 7.35
C ILE A 89 12.40 -5.78 8.25
N LYS A 90 13.66 -6.01 8.68
CA LYS A 90 14.41 -5.05 9.51
C LYS A 90 14.60 -3.70 8.81
N LEU A 91 14.85 -3.71 7.50
CA LEU A 91 15.04 -2.50 6.72
C LEU A 91 13.74 -1.70 6.63
N TYR A 92 12.62 -2.38 6.40
CA TYR A 92 11.30 -1.78 6.31
C TYR A 92 10.86 -1.21 7.67
N ASP A 93 11.01 -1.97 8.75
CA ASP A 93 10.71 -1.51 10.12
C ASP A 93 11.47 -0.24 10.48
N LYS A 94 12.70 -0.09 9.96
CA LYS A 94 13.56 1.06 10.26
C LYS A 94 13.22 2.30 9.45
N TYR A 95 12.85 2.16 8.18
CA TYR A 95 12.80 3.29 7.24
C TYR A 95 11.45 3.50 6.55
N ASN A 96 10.43 2.68 6.79
CA ASN A 96 9.12 2.89 6.17
C ASN A 96 8.53 4.27 6.50
N ALA A 97 8.63 4.70 7.76
CA ALA A 97 8.19 6.01 8.22
C ALA A 97 8.97 7.17 7.59
N ASP A 98 10.18 6.89 7.08
CA ASP A 98 11.04 7.86 6.39
C ASP A 98 10.84 7.83 4.85
N GLY A 99 9.85 7.07 4.36
CA GLY A 99 9.48 7.02 2.95
C GLY A 99 10.14 5.89 2.15
N LEU A 100 10.62 4.82 2.80
CA LEU A 100 10.98 3.58 2.12
C LEU A 100 9.73 2.73 1.86
N GLU A 101 9.58 2.24 0.63
CA GLU A 101 8.65 1.18 0.28
C GLU A 101 9.40 -0.05 -0.25
N ILE A 102 9.03 -1.23 0.23
CA ILE A 102 9.48 -2.51 -0.33
C ILE A 102 8.28 -3.19 -0.97
N VAL A 103 8.42 -3.59 -2.23
CA VAL A 103 7.38 -4.26 -3.00
C VAL A 103 7.92 -5.58 -3.51
N GLY A 104 7.42 -6.67 -2.95
CA GLY A 104 7.74 -8.02 -3.40
C GLY A 104 6.85 -8.44 -4.56
N ILE A 105 7.43 -8.60 -5.76
CA ILE A 105 6.73 -9.07 -6.96
C ILE A 105 6.96 -10.58 -7.09
N THR A 106 5.88 -11.36 -7.01
CA THR A 106 5.97 -12.83 -6.97
C THR A 106 6.07 -13.45 -8.35
N LEU A 107 7.15 -14.18 -8.61
CA LEU A 107 7.25 -15.18 -9.69
C LEU A 107 6.53 -16.46 -9.28
N THR A 108 6.03 -17.23 -10.25
CA THR A 108 5.38 -18.56 -10.14
C THR A 108 5.34 -19.15 -8.71
N SER A 109 4.41 -18.68 -7.88
CA SER A 109 4.34 -19.01 -6.44
C SER A 109 2.99 -19.60 -6.00
N GLY A 110 2.15 -19.99 -6.96
CA GLY A 110 0.80 -20.49 -6.72
C GLY A 110 -0.22 -19.35 -6.54
N PRO A 111 -1.46 -19.70 -6.19
CA PRO A 111 -2.54 -18.72 -6.04
C PRO A 111 -2.31 -17.77 -4.85
N PRO A 112 -2.96 -16.60 -4.82
CA PRO A 112 -2.77 -15.58 -3.77
C PRO A 112 -2.88 -16.11 -2.34
N ASN A 113 -3.79 -17.04 -2.07
CA ASN A 113 -3.96 -17.63 -0.74
C ASN A 113 -2.75 -18.50 -0.30
N ALA A 114 -2.07 -19.17 -1.23
CA ALA A 114 -0.85 -19.91 -0.94
C ALA A 114 0.32 -18.97 -0.65
N ILE A 115 0.39 -17.85 -1.39
CA ILE A 115 1.36 -16.79 -1.15
C ILE A 115 1.11 -16.13 0.21
N GLN A 116 -0.15 -15.84 0.56
CA GLN A 116 -0.52 -15.26 1.86
C GLN A 116 -0.08 -16.14 3.03
N GLN A 117 -0.29 -17.46 2.95
CA GLN A 117 0.19 -18.38 3.99
C GLN A 117 1.71 -18.34 4.18
N PHE A 118 2.45 -18.11 3.08
CA PHE A 118 3.90 -17.93 3.15
C PHE A 118 4.24 -16.58 3.80
N VAL A 119 3.59 -15.49 3.39
CA VAL A 119 3.74 -14.15 3.97
C VAL A 119 3.55 -14.19 5.48
N ASP A 120 2.47 -14.84 5.94
CA ASP A 120 2.15 -14.98 7.36
C ASP A 120 3.23 -15.78 8.10
N ARG A 121 3.70 -16.88 7.52
CA ARG A 121 4.74 -17.74 8.10
C ARG A 121 6.07 -17.02 8.27
N TYR A 122 6.44 -16.19 7.32
CA TYR A 122 7.70 -15.42 7.34
C TYR A 122 7.55 -14.05 8.00
N ALA A 123 6.33 -13.69 8.45
CA ALA A 123 5.99 -12.39 9.00
C ALA A 123 6.45 -11.23 8.11
N ILE A 124 6.28 -11.37 6.79
CA ILE A 124 6.59 -10.30 5.84
C ILE A 124 5.66 -9.12 6.14
N ASN A 125 6.25 -7.95 6.39
CA ASN A 125 5.58 -6.72 6.82
C ASN A 125 5.47 -5.66 5.72
N TYR A 126 5.87 -5.99 4.49
CA TYR A 126 5.86 -5.10 3.33
C TYR A 126 4.96 -5.66 2.22
N THR A 127 4.60 -4.82 1.25
CA THR A 127 3.63 -5.15 0.21
C THR A 127 4.10 -6.29 -0.67
N ILE A 128 3.19 -7.24 -0.94
CA ILE A 128 3.39 -8.32 -1.91
C ILE A 128 2.39 -8.15 -3.05
N LEU A 129 2.91 -8.13 -4.27
CA LEU A 129 2.12 -8.06 -5.50
C LEU A 129 2.26 -9.35 -6.30
N THR A 130 1.17 -9.73 -6.94
CA THR A 130 1.00 -10.94 -7.74
C THR A 130 0.23 -10.63 -9.02
N ASP A 131 0.04 -11.67 -9.84
CA ASP A 131 -0.68 -11.59 -11.12
C ASP A 131 -2.14 -11.14 -10.90
N ILE A 132 -2.68 -10.37 -11.84
CA ILE A 132 -4.10 -9.97 -11.82
C ILE A 132 -4.91 -11.10 -12.47
N GLU A 133 -4.49 -11.51 -13.65
CA GLU A 133 -5.02 -12.66 -14.37
C GLU A 133 -3.94 -13.75 -14.42
N GLU A 134 -2.98 -13.62 -15.33
CA GLU A 134 -1.90 -14.57 -15.51
C GLU A 134 -0.66 -13.90 -16.13
N ASN A 135 0.50 -14.20 -15.56
CA ASN A 135 1.82 -13.95 -16.13
C ASN A 135 2.28 -12.47 -16.15
N GLU A 136 1.52 -11.52 -15.58
CA GLU A 136 1.90 -10.10 -15.53
C GLU A 136 3.20 -9.88 -14.77
N THR A 137 3.39 -10.56 -13.63
CA THR A 137 4.61 -10.46 -12.83
C THR A 137 5.86 -10.91 -13.59
N GLN A 138 5.74 -11.89 -14.49
CA GLN A 138 6.81 -12.37 -15.36
C GLN A 138 7.12 -11.35 -16.44
N TRP A 139 6.10 -10.70 -17.02
CA TRP A 139 6.30 -9.59 -17.97
C TRP A 139 7.00 -8.41 -17.31
N VAL A 140 6.56 -8.00 -16.11
CA VAL A 140 7.23 -6.94 -15.36
C VAL A 140 8.69 -7.31 -15.08
N THR A 141 8.95 -8.53 -14.62
CA THR A 141 10.32 -9.00 -14.38
C THR A 141 11.18 -8.93 -15.66
N ALA A 142 10.64 -9.34 -16.81
CA ALA A 142 11.35 -9.28 -18.08
C ALA A 142 11.65 -7.84 -18.52
N GLU A 143 10.71 -6.91 -18.36
CA GLU A 143 10.91 -5.50 -18.68
C GLU A 143 11.98 -4.86 -17.79
N TYR A 144 12.02 -5.21 -16.50
CA TYR A 144 13.08 -4.77 -15.60
C TYR A 144 14.44 -5.40 -15.93
N GLY A 145 14.48 -6.66 -16.36
CA GLY A 145 15.70 -7.29 -16.89
C GLY A 145 16.26 -6.50 -18.07
N LYS A 146 15.43 -6.23 -19.09
CA LYS A 146 15.81 -5.42 -20.26
C LYS A 146 16.27 -4.01 -19.87
N ALA A 147 15.55 -3.34 -18.97
CA ALA A 147 15.87 -1.99 -18.55
C ALA A 147 17.19 -1.90 -17.75
N THR A 148 17.56 -2.99 -17.07
CA THR A 148 18.79 -3.08 -16.27
C THR A 148 19.95 -3.77 -17.00
N GLY A 149 19.71 -4.27 -18.22
CA GLY A 149 20.73 -4.90 -19.07
C GLY A 149 21.05 -6.34 -18.68
N GLN A 150 20.10 -7.05 -18.06
CA GLN A 150 20.19 -8.49 -17.76
C GLN A 150 19.56 -9.35 -18.86
#